data_AF-A0A438G7W9-F1
#
_entry.id   AF-A0A438G7W9-F1
#
_cell.length_a   1.000
_cell.length_b   1.000
_cell.length_c   1.000
_cell.angle_alpha   90.00
_cell.angle_beta   90.00
_cell.angle_gamma   90.00
#
_symmetry.space_group_name_H-M   'P 1'
#
loop_
_entity.id
_entity.type
_entity.pdbx_description
1 polymer ?
#
loop_
_entity_poly.entity_id
_entity_poly.type
_entity_poly.pdbx_seq_one_letter_code
_entity_poly.pdbx_strand_id
1 'polypeptide(L)'
;MTWFLQSINLDLWDVIEDGPHIPSKLENGVMVPKLKHEWDELDRKKVQLNAKAVFILHCAIDRNEFNRIWHYKSAKEIWKLLEVTYEGNDQVKEFKINIIMHDYELFSIKDFESIVEMFSRFIVIVNELEALGKTYTEVKKVMKILKSLPRKWETKVMAIQEAKDLTKLSLEELIGSLMTYEIELYNHQRVEENEKSIAFMAITNDDEEEESESESDEVNSNSNHFDFQDELQKLYFNLEKLSSKNIPLKKKISCLLNELNEDNENFENIEKTKIPFEKENEELKILKWPKDF
;
A
#
# COMPACT_ATOMS: atom_id res chain seq x y z
N MET A 1 -1.70 -1.76 -10.85
CA MET A 1 -2.39 -1.67 -12.16
C MET A 1 -3.20 -2.92 -12.46
N THR A 2 -2.69 -4.12 -12.15
CA THR A 2 -3.36 -5.42 -12.29
C THR A 2 -4.80 -5.45 -11.73
N TRP A 3 -4.99 -5.06 -10.46
CA TRP A 3 -6.34 -5.05 -9.85
C TRP A 3 -7.34 -4.12 -10.54
N PHE A 4 -6.88 -2.99 -11.09
CA PHE A 4 -7.75 -2.06 -11.82
C PHE A 4 -8.19 -2.62 -13.18
N LEU A 5 -7.30 -3.33 -13.88
CA LEU A 5 -7.65 -3.96 -15.15
C LEU A 5 -8.57 -5.18 -14.92
N GLN A 6 -8.26 -6.00 -13.91
CA GLN A 6 -9.07 -7.15 -13.52
C GLN A 6 -10.47 -6.75 -13.05
N SER A 7 -10.63 -5.60 -12.40
CA SER A 7 -11.96 -5.11 -11.99
C SER A 7 -12.84 -4.68 -13.17
N ILE A 8 -12.24 -4.28 -14.30
CA ILE A 8 -12.96 -3.97 -15.54
C ILE A 8 -13.30 -5.26 -16.30
N ASN A 9 -12.31 -6.14 -16.47
CA ASN A 9 -12.46 -7.44 -17.09
C ASN A 9 -11.25 -8.32 -16.72
N LEU A 10 -11.51 -9.52 -16.19
CA LEU A 10 -10.48 -10.44 -15.73
C LEU A 10 -9.44 -10.78 -16.82
N ASP A 11 -9.90 -10.95 -18.07
CA ASP A 11 -9.08 -11.39 -19.19
C ASP A 11 -8.20 -10.27 -19.79
N LEU A 12 -8.36 -9.00 -19.34
CA LEU A 12 -7.56 -7.89 -19.86
C LEU A 12 -6.09 -8.00 -19.48
N TRP A 13 -5.81 -8.52 -18.27
CA TRP A 13 -4.43 -8.72 -17.81
C TRP A 13 -3.72 -9.81 -18.60
N ASP A 14 -4.43 -10.91 -18.90
CA ASP A 14 -3.90 -12.02 -19.70
C ASP A 14 -3.44 -11.53 -21.09
N VAL A 15 -4.17 -10.60 -21.72
CA VAL A 15 -3.77 -10.03 -23.02
C VAL A 15 -2.50 -9.17 -22.93
N ILE A 16 -2.25 -8.55 -21.77
CA ILE A 16 -1.04 -7.77 -21.52
C ILE A 16 0.17 -8.70 -21.28
N GLU A 17 -0.02 -9.79 -20.54
CA GLU A 17 1.05 -10.76 -20.26
C GLU A 17 1.36 -11.67 -21.45
N ASP A 18 0.35 -12.29 -22.06
CA ASP A 18 0.51 -13.29 -23.11
C ASP A 18 0.56 -12.66 -24.50
N GLY A 19 -0.19 -11.58 -24.70
CA GLY A 19 -0.29 -10.85 -25.96
C GLY A 19 -1.67 -10.99 -26.61
N PRO A 20 -1.88 -10.36 -27.77
CA PRO A 20 -3.17 -10.37 -28.45
C PRO A 20 -3.56 -11.78 -28.88
N HIS A 21 -4.81 -12.14 -28.62
CA HIS A 21 -5.35 -13.41 -29.09
C HIS A 21 -5.39 -13.47 -30.63
N ILE A 22 -4.88 -14.56 -31.20
CA ILE A 22 -4.92 -14.84 -32.64
C ILE A 22 -5.89 -16.00 -32.86
N PRO A 23 -7.12 -15.73 -33.34
CA PRO A 23 -8.09 -16.79 -33.66
C PRO A 23 -7.48 -17.81 -34.61
N SER A 24 -7.52 -19.09 -34.22
CA SER A 24 -6.85 -20.18 -34.94
C SER A 24 -7.79 -21.36 -35.14
N LYS A 25 -7.63 -22.07 -36.25
CA LYS A 25 -8.35 -23.31 -36.60
C LYS A 25 -7.37 -24.46 -36.81
N LEU A 26 -7.85 -25.68 -36.64
CA LEU A 26 -7.04 -26.90 -36.77
C LEU A 26 -7.22 -27.44 -38.19
N GLU A 27 -6.22 -27.23 -39.05
CA GLU A 27 -6.18 -27.77 -40.41
C GLU A 27 -5.10 -28.86 -40.47
N ASN A 28 -5.50 -30.10 -40.78
CA ASN A 28 -4.60 -31.26 -40.92
C ASN A 28 -3.67 -31.49 -39.72
N GLY A 29 -4.14 -31.24 -38.49
CA GLY A 29 -3.35 -31.39 -37.27
C GLY A 29 -2.45 -30.20 -36.91
N VAL A 30 -2.45 -29.14 -37.73
CA VAL A 30 -1.66 -27.92 -37.51
C VAL A 30 -2.60 -26.75 -37.17
N MET A 31 -2.23 -25.95 -36.18
CA MET A 31 -2.95 -24.73 -35.81
C MET A 31 -2.62 -23.62 -36.81
N VAL A 32 -3.62 -23.19 -37.58
CA VAL A 32 -3.50 -22.14 -38.61
C VAL A 32 -4.40 -20.95 -38.22
N PRO A 33 -3.94 -19.69 -38.34
CA PRO A 33 -4.77 -18.52 -38.06
C PRO A 33 -6.03 -18.46 -38.95
N LYS A 34 -7.19 -18.19 -38.33
CA LYS A 34 -8.46 -17.98 -39.03
C LYS A 34 -8.46 -16.65 -39.77
N LEU A 35 -9.05 -16.62 -40.96
CA LEU A 35 -9.30 -15.37 -41.68
C LEU A 35 -10.41 -14.56 -41.00
N LYS A 36 -10.37 -13.22 -41.11
CA LYS A 36 -11.30 -12.31 -40.40
C LYS A 36 -12.79 -12.60 -40.62
N HIS A 37 -13.16 -13.14 -41.78
CA HIS A 37 -14.54 -13.49 -42.09
C HIS A 37 -14.99 -14.80 -41.43
N GLU A 38 -14.05 -15.66 -41.01
CA GLU A 38 -14.30 -16.93 -40.31
C GLU A 38 -14.39 -16.75 -38.78
N TRP A 39 -14.21 -15.53 -38.27
CA TRP A 39 -14.22 -15.25 -36.84
C TRP A 39 -15.64 -15.31 -36.28
N ASP A 40 -15.81 -16.14 -35.25
CA ASP A 40 -17.03 -16.19 -34.44
C ASP A 40 -17.12 -15.00 -33.47
N GLU A 41 -18.21 -14.92 -32.73
CA GLU A 41 -18.41 -13.81 -31.77
C GLU A 41 -17.40 -13.84 -30.61
N LEU A 42 -16.95 -15.03 -30.20
CA LEU A 42 -15.98 -15.20 -29.12
C LEU A 42 -14.58 -14.76 -29.56
N ASP A 43 -14.16 -15.15 -30.76
CA ASP A 43 -12.93 -14.73 -31.42
C ASP A 43 -12.88 -13.19 -31.51
N ARG A 44 -13.97 -12.56 -31.94
CA ARG A 44 -14.08 -11.10 -32.01
C ARG A 44 -13.96 -10.45 -30.64
N LYS A 45 -14.64 -10.99 -29.61
CA LYS A 45 -14.56 -10.48 -28.23
C LYS A 45 -13.12 -10.56 -27.71
N LYS A 46 -12.43 -11.69 -27.92
CA LYS A 46 -11.03 -11.87 -27.48
C LYS A 46 -10.07 -10.94 -28.20
N VAL A 47 -10.21 -10.74 -29.51
CA VAL A 47 -9.40 -9.77 -30.27
C VAL A 47 -9.65 -8.32 -29.79
N GLN A 48 -10.90 -7.98 -29.44
CA GLN A 48 -11.25 -6.66 -28.92
C GLN A 48 -10.61 -6.36 -27.55
N LEU A 49 -10.27 -7.37 -26.75
CA LEU A 49 -9.60 -7.17 -25.46
C LEU A 49 -8.25 -6.46 -25.62
N ASN A 50 -7.47 -6.78 -26.66
CA ASN A 50 -6.23 -6.05 -26.93
C ASN A 50 -6.48 -4.57 -27.22
N ALA A 51 -7.48 -4.25 -28.06
CA ALA A 51 -7.81 -2.86 -28.36
C ALA A 51 -8.27 -2.09 -27.11
N LYS A 52 -9.05 -2.74 -26.23
CA LYS A 52 -9.46 -2.17 -24.95
C LYS A 52 -8.26 -1.95 -24.01
N ALA A 53 -7.36 -2.93 -23.89
CA ALA A 53 -6.16 -2.81 -23.07
C ALA A 53 -5.24 -1.68 -23.55
N VAL A 54 -4.97 -1.60 -24.87
CA VAL A 54 -4.21 -0.50 -25.48
C VAL A 54 -4.86 0.86 -25.18
N PHE A 55 -6.17 0.98 -25.34
CA PHE A 55 -6.89 2.21 -25.05
C PHE A 55 -6.75 2.63 -23.57
N ILE A 56 -6.94 1.70 -22.64
CA ILE A 56 -6.80 1.97 -21.20
C ILE A 56 -5.37 2.43 -20.88
N LEU A 57 -4.35 1.76 -21.44
CA LEU A 57 -2.96 2.16 -21.26
C LEU A 57 -2.70 3.57 -21.80
N HIS A 58 -3.22 3.92 -22.96
CA HIS A 58 -3.12 5.27 -23.51
C HIS A 58 -3.82 6.34 -22.67
N CYS A 59 -4.94 6.01 -22.01
CA CYS A 59 -5.62 6.94 -21.11
C CYS A 59 -4.89 7.11 -19.77
N ALA A 60 -4.08 6.13 -19.35
CA ALA A 60 -3.39 6.15 -18.06
C ALA A 60 -2.05 6.90 -18.08
N ILE A 61 -1.50 7.17 -19.26
CA ILE A 61 -0.18 7.79 -19.44
C ILE A 61 -0.30 9.26 -19.84
N ASP A 62 0.75 10.04 -19.58
CA ASP A 62 0.83 11.41 -20.03
C ASP A 62 1.17 11.53 -21.53
N ARG A 63 1.08 12.75 -22.07
CA ARG A 63 1.27 13.03 -23.49
C ARG A 63 2.68 12.68 -24.00
N ASN A 64 3.71 12.84 -23.18
CA ASN A 64 5.08 12.56 -23.59
C ASN A 64 5.28 11.06 -23.80
N GLU A 65 4.83 10.25 -22.85
CA GLU A 65 4.89 8.78 -22.97
C GLU A 65 3.97 8.26 -24.06
N PHE A 66 2.78 8.85 -24.23
CA PHE A 66 1.91 8.52 -25.36
C PHE A 66 2.64 8.65 -26.69
N ASN A 67 3.33 9.77 -26.94
CA ASN A 67 4.07 9.98 -28.19
C ASN A 67 5.20 8.96 -28.41
N ARG A 68 5.75 8.39 -27.34
CA ARG A 68 6.77 7.34 -27.44
C ARG A 68 6.15 5.99 -27.82
N ILE A 69 4.93 5.71 -27.37
CA ILE A 69 4.34 4.37 -27.46
C ILE A 69 3.14 4.25 -28.41
N TRP A 70 2.67 5.35 -29.02
CA TRP A 70 1.46 5.38 -29.86
C TRP A 70 1.51 4.44 -31.09
N HIS A 71 2.69 4.09 -31.57
CA HIS A 71 2.88 3.29 -32.78
C HIS A 71 2.82 1.77 -32.52
N TYR A 72 2.86 1.34 -31.26
CA TYR A 72 2.74 -0.07 -30.89
C TYR A 72 1.28 -0.53 -30.98
N LYS A 73 1.08 -1.77 -31.43
CA LYS A 73 -0.26 -2.32 -31.72
C LYS A 73 -0.75 -3.28 -30.63
N SER A 74 0.17 -3.81 -29.85
CA SER A 74 -0.09 -4.78 -28.80
C SER A 74 0.02 -4.14 -27.43
N ALA A 75 -0.95 -4.41 -26.55
CA ALA A 75 -0.88 -3.98 -25.15
C ALA A 75 0.36 -4.53 -24.45
N LYS A 76 0.80 -5.74 -24.81
CA LYS A 76 2.02 -6.37 -24.31
C LYS A 76 3.30 -5.61 -24.67
N GLU A 77 3.39 -5.11 -25.90
CA GLU A 77 4.56 -4.33 -26.34
C GLU A 77 4.62 -2.99 -25.60
N ILE A 78 3.47 -2.32 -25.50
CA ILE A 78 3.31 -1.07 -24.76
C ILE A 78 3.71 -1.28 -23.29
N TRP A 79 3.16 -2.30 -22.64
CA TRP A 79 3.43 -2.63 -21.25
C TRP A 79 4.91 -2.93 -21.01
N LYS A 80 5.53 -3.76 -21.85
CA LYS A 80 6.95 -4.10 -21.75
C LYS A 80 7.84 -2.87 -21.87
N LEU A 81 7.51 -1.93 -22.74
CA LEU A 81 8.28 -0.68 -22.88
C LEU A 81 8.12 0.23 -21.66
N LEU A 82 6.91 0.33 -21.11
CA LEU A 82 6.64 1.07 -19.88
C LEU A 82 7.39 0.45 -18.70
N GLU A 83 7.37 -0.87 -18.56
CA GLU A 83 8.12 -1.62 -17.54
C GLU A 83 9.61 -1.28 -17.62
N VAL A 84 10.22 -1.38 -18.81
CA VAL A 84 11.64 -1.06 -18.99
C VAL A 84 11.95 0.41 -18.73
N THR A 85 11.03 1.33 -19.05
CA THR A 85 11.23 2.77 -18.87
C THR A 85 11.18 3.17 -17.39
N TYR A 86 10.25 2.61 -16.62
CA TYR A 86 9.98 3.03 -15.24
C TYR A 86 10.66 2.13 -14.19
N GLU A 87 10.65 0.82 -14.39
CA GLU A 87 11.32 -0.10 -13.48
C GLU A 87 12.81 -0.24 -13.80
N GLY A 88 13.16 -0.02 -15.08
CA GLY A 88 14.51 -0.22 -15.61
C GLY A 88 14.63 -1.55 -16.35
N ASN A 89 15.71 -1.67 -17.13
CA ASN A 89 16.09 -2.95 -17.73
C ASN A 89 16.64 -3.92 -16.67
N ASP A 90 16.89 -5.18 -17.05
CA ASP A 90 17.35 -6.23 -16.14
C ASP A 90 18.61 -5.82 -15.35
N GLN A 91 19.54 -5.09 -15.97
CA GLN A 91 20.76 -4.61 -15.31
C GLN A 91 20.45 -3.57 -14.22
N VAL A 92 19.54 -2.63 -14.50
CA VAL A 92 19.09 -1.65 -13.51
C VAL A 92 18.33 -2.34 -12.38
N LYS A 93 17.49 -3.33 -12.69
CA LYS A 93 16.78 -4.13 -11.68
C LYS A 93 17.77 -4.88 -10.78
N GLU A 94 18.78 -5.52 -11.35
CA GLU A 94 19.82 -6.22 -10.59
C GLU A 94 20.64 -5.27 -9.71
N PHE A 95 21.01 -4.10 -10.23
CA PHE A 95 21.72 -3.09 -9.44
C PHE A 95 20.87 -2.56 -8.27
N LYS A 96 19.58 -2.29 -8.49
CA LYS A 96 18.63 -1.92 -7.43
C LYS A 96 18.52 -3.02 -6.37
N ILE A 97 18.39 -4.29 -6.79
CA ILE A 97 18.38 -5.44 -5.87
C ILE A 97 19.63 -5.43 -5.00
N ASN A 98 20.82 -5.22 -5.57
CA ASN A 98 22.07 -5.24 -4.81
C ASN A 98 22.14 -4.11 -3.77
N ILE A 99 21.69 -2.90 -4.10
CA ILE A 99 21.62 -1.78 -3.14
C ILE A 99 20.66 -2.11 -1.99
N ILE A 100 19.44 -2.52 -2.31
CA ILE A 100 18.41 -2.77 -1.29
C ILE A 100 18.80 -4.00 -0.45
N MET A 101 19.44 -5.00 -1.06
CA MET A 101 19.96 -6.17 -0.35
C MET A 101 21.08 -5.78 0.61
N HIS A 102 21.99 -4.88 0.21
CA HIS A 102 22.99 -4.34 1.10
C HIS A 102 22.36 -3.56 2.28
N ASP A 103 21.36 -2.73 2.01
CA ASP A 103 20.62 -2.00 3.05
C ASP A 103 19.87 -2.95 4.00
N TYR A 104 19.31 -4.03 3.46
CA TYR A 104 18.74 -5.11 4.25
C TYR A 104 19.81 -5.77 5.10
N GLU A 105 20.96 -6.16 4.55
CA GLU A 105 22.03 -6.84 5.27
C GLU A 105 22.62 -5.99 6.40
N LEU A 106 22.81 -4.69 6.17
CA LEU A 106 23.30 -3.74 7.19
C LEU A 106 22.19 -3.15 8.08
N PHE A 107 20.94 -3.57 7.88
CA PHE A 107 19.81 -3.03 8.63
C PHE A 107 20.02 -3.16 10.14
N SER A 108 20.05 -2.00 10.80
CA SER A 108 20.06 -1.83 12.25
C SER A 108 19.02 -0.78 12.66
N ILE A 109 18.64 -0.78 13.94
CA ILE A 109 18.00 0.41 14.52
C ILE A 109 18.97 1.60 14.44
N LYS A 110 18.46 2.80 14.23
CA LYS A 110 19.22 4.06 14.30
C LYS A 110 19.15 4.64 15.72
N ASP A 111 20.04 5.58 16.01
CA ASP A 111 19.99 6.32 17.27
C ASP A 111 18.69 7.13 17.34
N PHE A 112 18.05 7.14 18.51
CA PHE A 112 16.78 7.83 18.80
C PHE A 112 15.56 7.36 17.99
N GLU A 113 15.68 6.25 17.26
CA GLU A 113 14.58 5.68 16.51
C GLU A 113 13.73 4.74 17.39
N SER A 114 12.40 4.85 17.27
CA SER A 114 11.46 3.94 17.94
C SER A 114 11.33 2.59 17.22
N ILE A 115 10.85 1.57 17.93
CA ILE A 115 10.58 0.25 17.32
C ILE A 115 9.55 0.35 16.18
N VAL A 116 8.57 1.24 16.28
CA VAL A 116 7.54 1.46 15.24
C VAL A 116 8.16 2.00 13.94
N GLU A 117 9.04 2.99 14.06
CA GLU A 117 9.72 3.61 12.92
C GLU A 117 10.70 2.64 12.27
N MET A 118 11.46 1.92 13.10
CA MET A 118 12.36 0.86 12.64
C MET A 118 11.59 -0.19 11.85
N PHE A 119 10.47 -0.67 12.38
CA PHE A 119 9.63 -1.65 11.70
C PHE A 119 9.08 -1.11 10.38
N SER A 120 8.64 0.14 10.35
CA SER A 120 8.14 0.78 9.12
C SER A 120 9.20 0.82 8.02
N ARG A 121 10.44 1.19 8.34
CA ARG A 121 11.56 1.15 7.39
C ARG A 121 11.88 -0.28 6.93
N PHE A 122 11.84 -1.24 7.86
CA PHE A 122 12.09 -2.64 7.53
C PHE A 122 11.07 -3.18 6.52
N ILE A 123 9.79 -2.87 6.71
CA ILE A 123 8.72 -3.28 5.79
C ILE A 123 8.89 -2.64 4.41
N VAL A 124 9.30 -1.38 4.32
CA VAL A 124 9.59 -0.74 3.03
C VAL A 124 10.69 -1.51 2.28
N ILE A 125 11.81 -1.83 2.93
CA ILE A 125 12.91 -2.58 2.33
C ILE A 125 12.46 -3.97 1.88
N VAL A 126 11.72 -4.69 2.73
CA VAL A 126 11.21 -6.03 2.40
C VAL A 126 10.24 -5.99 1.23
N ASN A 127 9.32 -5.03 1.20
CA ASN A 127 8.35 -4.88 0.12
C ASN A 127 9.03 -4.54 -1.20
N GLU A 128 10.06 -3.69 -1.20
CA GLU A 128 10.85 -3.38 -2.39
C GLU A 128 11.60 -4.61 -2.91
N LEU A 129 12.18 -5.43 -2.03
CA LEU A 129 12.81 -6.70 -2.42
C LEU A 129 11.80 -7.68 -2.99
N GLU A 130 10.62 -7.80 -2.36
CA GLU A 130 9.53 -8.67 -2.84
C GLU A 130 9.02 -8.22 -4.21
N ALA A 131 8.89 -6.90 -4.44
CA ALA A 131 8.51 -6.33 -5.74
C ALA A 131 9.53 -6.64 -6.85
N LEU A 132 10.81 -6.79 -6.49
CA LEU A 132 11.88 -7.19 -7.41
C LEU A 132 12.06 -8.73 -7.50
N GLY A 133 11.16 -9.50 -6.89
CA GLY A 133 11.15 -10.97 -6.95
C GLY A 133 12.05 -11.66 -5.91
N LYS A 134 12.59 -10.94 -4.93
CA LYS A 134 13.37 -11.48 -3.81
C LYS A 134 12.49 -11.57 -2.57
N THR A 135 11.92 -12.75 -2.33
CA THR A 135 11.06 -12.99 -1.17
C THR A 135 11.84 -13.57 0.01
N TYR A 136 11.44 -13.18 1.22
CA TYR A 136 11.98 -13.70 2.47
C TYR A 136 10.89 -14.42 3.24
N THR A 137 11.22 -15.59 3.81
CA THR A 137 10.31 -16.29 4.72
C THR A 137 10.12 -15.49 6.00
N GLU A 138 8.94 -15.56 6.62
CA GLU A 138 8.64 -14.88 7.89
C GLU A 138 9.72 -15.11 8.96
N VAL A 139 10.20 -16.35 9.11
CA VAL A 139 11.28 -16.69 10.05
C VAL A 139 12.55 -15.86 9.82
N LYS A 140 12.92 -15.63 8.55
CA LYS A 140 14.08 -14.80 8.19
C LYS A 140 13.83 -13.33 8.54
N LYS A 141 12.62 -12.83 8.31
CA LYS A 141 12.23 -11.45 8.67
C LYS A 141 12.30 -11.25 10.18
N VAL A 142 11.70 -12.15 10.97
CA VAL A 142 11.74 -12.18 12.44
C VAL A 142 13.18 -12.21 12.95
N MET A 143 14.00 -13.15 12.48
CA MET A 143 15.40 -13.24 12.88
C MET A 143 16.19 -11.98 12.53
N LYS A 144 15.87 -11.34 11.40
CA LYS A 144 16.55 -10.13 10.97
C LYS A 144 16.26 -8.96 11.91
N ILE A 145 15.00 -8.76 12.30
CA ILE A 145 14.62 -7.73 13.27
C ILE A 145 15.31 -7.97 14.61
N LEU A 146 15.28 -9.21 15.12
CA LEU A 146 15.94 -9.57 16.38
C LEU A 146 17.46 -9.26 16.37
N LYS A 147 18.13 -9.46 15.22
CA LYS A 147 19.56 -9.16 15.05
C LYS A 147 19.87 -7.67 14.86
N SER A 148 18.88 -6.87 14.44
CA SER A 148 19.03 -5.43 14.23
C SER A 148 18.84 -4.58 15.49
N LEU A 149 18.44 -5.21 16.60
CA LEU A 149 18.24 -4.56 17.88
C LEU A 149 19.58 -4.23 18.57
N PRO A 150 19.64 -3.16 19.38
CA PRO A 150 20.86 -2.76 20.05
C PRO A 150 21.14 -3.66 21.26
N ARG A 151 22.39 -3.70 21.73
CA ARG A 151 22.83 -4.60 22.83
C ARG A 151 21.98 -4.52 24.09
N LYS A 152 21.39 -3.36 24.39
CA LYS A 152 20.48 -3.15 25.54
C LYS A 152 19.25 -4.08 25.52
N TRP A 153 18.93 -4.68 24.38
CA TRP A 153 17.78 -5.57 24.18
C TRP A 153 18.17 -7.05 24.17
N GLU A 154 19.45 -7.41 24.33
CA GLU A 154 19.95 -8.80 24.26
C GLU A 154 19.19 -9.73 25.20
N THR A 155 18.94 -9.32 26.45
CA THR A 155 18.19 -10.13 27.43
C THR A 155 16.77 -10.45 26.94
N LYS A 156 16.08 -9.47 26.35
CA LYS A 156 14.72 -9.66 25.82
C LYS A 156 14.75 -10.54 24.57
N VAL A 157 15.72 -10.35 23.68
CA VAL A 157 15.91 -11.16 22.48
C VAL A 157 16.15 -12.63 22.86
N MET A 158 17.02 -12.90 23.83
CA MET A 158 17.29 -14.25 24.31
C MET A 158 16.04 -14.90 24.91
N ALA A 159 15.30 -14.17 25.76
CA ALA A 159 14.05 -14.66 26.33
C ALA A 159 13.00 -15.01 25.26
N ILE A 160 12.90 -14.22 24.19
CA ILE A 160 11.99 -14.52 23.07
C ILE A 160 12.44 -15.77 22.32
N GLN A 161 13.75 -15.92 22.07
CA GLN A 161 14.31 -17.09 21.38
C GLN A 161 14.14 -18.39 22.18
N GLU A 162 14.18 -18.33 23.51
CA GLU A 162 13.98 -19.49 24.38
C GLU A 162 12.50 -19.81 24.61
N ALA A 163 11.66 -18.80 24.79
CA ALA A 163 10.25 -18.98 25.16
C ALA A 163 9.34 -19.25 23.95
N LYS A 164 9.70 -18.78 22.74
CA LYS A 164 8.86 -18.88 21.56
C LYS A 164 9.52 -19.68 20.45
N ASP A 165 8.71 -20.47 19.75
CA ASP A 165 9.12 -21.13 18.51
C ASP A 165 9.14 -20.11 17.37
N LEU A 166 10.35 -19.74 16.92
CA LEU A 166 10.57 -18.77 15.84
C LEU A 166 9.94 -19.19 14.50
N THR A 167 9.60 -20.47 14.33
CA THR A 167 8.94 -20.95 13.11
C THR A 167 7.45 -20.62 13.06
N LYS A 168 6.84 -20.32 14.22
CA LYS A 168 5.42 -20.00 14.38
C LYS A 168 5.16 -18.55 14.75
N LEU A 169 6.20 -17.84 15.18
CA LEU A 169 6.11 -16.44 15.56
C LEU A 169 5.86 -15.56 14.32
N SER A 170 4.76 -14.82 14.32
CA SER A 170 4.49 -13.83 13.28
C SER A 170 5.30 -12.56 13.52
N LEU A 171 5.54 -11.79 12.46
CA LEU A 171 6.25 -10.53 12.54
C LEU A 171 5.51 -9.51 13.41
N GLU A 172 4.17 -9.49 13.33
CA GLU A 172 3.30 -8.62 14.10
C GLU A 172 3.35 -8.95 15.60
N GLU A 173 3.36 -10.25 15.95
CA GLU A 173 3.50 -10.69 17.34
C GLU A 173 4.86 -10.33 17.93
N LEU A 174 5.93 -10.44 17.13
CA LEU A 174 7.27 -10.01 17.55
C LEU A 174 7.27 -8.51 17.84
N ILE A 175 6.81 -7.70 16.88
CA ILE A 175 6.80 -6.24 16.98
C ILE A 175 5.95 -5.78 18.16
N GLY A 176 4.77 -6.37 18.37
CA GLY A 176 3.95 -6.07 19.54
C GLY A 176 4.69 -6.33 20.85
N SER A 177 5.40 -7.46 20.95
CA SER A 177 6.21 -7.76 22.15
C SER A 177 7.39 -6.81 22.34
N LEU A 178 7.99 -6.29 21.27
CA LEU A 178 9.08 -5.32 21.34
C LEU A 178 8.57 -3.94 21.74
N MET A 179 7.43 -3.50 21.19
CA MET A 179 6.78 -2.25 21.58
C MET A 179 6.38 -2.24 23.06
N THR A 180 5.84 -3.35 23.59
CA THR A 180 5.53 -3.45 25.02
C THR A 180 6.78 -3.25 25.88
N TYR A 181 7.90 -3.86 25.48
CA TYR A 181 9.16 -3.73 26.20
C TYR A 181 9.78 -2.32 26.09
N GLU A 182 9.62 -1.65 24.94
CA GLU A 182 10.00 -0.25 24.77
C GLU A 182 9.31 0.64 25.81
N ILE A 183 7.99 0.47 25.98
CA ILE A 183 7.19 1.22 26.97
C ILE A 183 7.64 0.90 28.40
N GLU A 184 7.92 -0.37 28.71
CA GLU A 184 8.42 -0.79 30.02
C GLU A 184 9.78 -0.15 30.37
N LEU A 185 10.69 -0.07 29.39
CA LEU A 185 12.00 0.58 29.55
C LEU A 185 11.88 2.07 29.86
N TYR A 186 11.03 2.80 29.12
CA TYR A 186 10.78 4.21 29.38
C TYR A 186 10.18 4.45 30.77
N ASN A 187 9.29 3.57 31.23
CA ASN A 187 8.74 3.66 32.57
C ASN A 187 9.79 3.44 33.67
N HIS A 188 10.72 2.48 33.48
CA HIS A 188 11.80 2.24 34.45
C HIS A 188 12.79 3.39 34.53
N GLN A 189 13.15 4.01 33.39
CA GLN A 189 14.03 5.18 33.38
C GLN A 189 13.43 6.37 34.16
N ARG A 190 12.11 6.62 34.02
CA ARG A 190 11.42 7.65 34.80
C ARG A 190 11.43 7.39 36.31
N VAL A 191 11.33 6.13 36.73
CA VAL A 191 11.37 5.78 38.15
C VAL A 191 12.79 5.97 38.71
N GLU A 192 13.82 5.52 38.00
CA GLU A 192 15.22 5.70 38.44
C GLU A 192 15.66 7.17 38.48
N GLU A 193 15.22 8.01 37.52
CA GLU A 193 15.51 9.44 37.52
C GLU A 193 14.81 10.16 38.70
N ASN A 194 13.56 9.78 38.99
CA ASN A 194 12.84 10.30 40.16
C ASN A 194 13.47 9.85 41.48
N GLU A 195 13.92 8.60 41.59
CA GLU A 195 14.60 8.09 42.80
C GLU A 195 15.97 8.76 43.02
N LYS A 196 16.76 8.98 41.96
CA LYS A 196 18.02 9.72 42.03
C LYS A 196 17.82 11.20 42.38
N SER A 197 16.75 11.83 41.86
CA SER A 197 16.34 13.19 42.21
C SER A 197 15.97 13.30 43.71
N ILE A 198 15.26 12.31 44.25
CA ILE A 198 14.89 12.28 45.67
C ILE A 198 16.11 12.09 46.57
N ALA A 199 17.04 11.19 46.20
CA ALA A 199 18.28 10.98 46.96
C ALA A 199 19.17 12.23 46.98
N PHE A 200 19.23 12.99 45.87
CA PHE A 200 20.01 14.23 45.79
C PHE A 200 19.39 15.36 46.64
N MET A 201 18.05 15.49 46.65
CA MET A 201 17.33 16.45 47.50
C MET A 201 17.40 16.10 49.00
N ALA A 202 17.67 14.85 49.35
CA ALA A 202 17.82 14.44 50.75
C ALA A 202 19.20 14.82 51.34
N ILE A 203 20.20 15.13 50.49
CA ILE A 203 21.56 15.48 50.93
C ILE A 203 21.70 16.99 51.19
N THR A 204 20.77 17.83 50.75
CA THR A 204 20.88 19.30 50.85
C THR A 204 20.11 19.94 52.02
N ASN A 205 19.72 19.16 53.04
CA ASN A 205 18.91 19.66 54.16
C ASN A 205 19.56 19.51 55.54
N ASP A 206 20.89 19.54 55.64
CA ASP A 206 21.54 19.89 56.91
C ASP A 206 22.81 20.70 56.63
N ASP A 207 22.87 21.84 57.32
CA ASP A 207 23.98 22.75 57.58
C ASP A 207 24.25 23.96 56.64
N GLU A 208 24.50 25.06 57.35
CA GLU A 208 24.45 26.48 56.99
C GLU A 208 25.57 26.98 56.07
N GLU A 209 25.31 28.15 55.46
CA GLU A 209 26.18 29.16 54.83
C GLU A 209 27.69 28.86 54.68
N GLU A 210 28.21 28.90 53.43
CA GLU A 210 29.34 29.77 53.01
C GLU A 210 29.46 29.82 51.48
N GLU A 211 29.78 31.02 50.96
CA GLU A 211 30.16 31.28 49.56
C GLU A 211 31.43 30.51 49.17
N SER A 212 31.40 29.80 48.04
CA SER A 212 32.58 29.70 47.18
C SER A 212 32.21 29.37 45.73
N GLU A 213 32.66 30.24 44.84
CA GLU A 213 32.64 30.06 43.39
C GLU A 213 33.44 28.80 43.00
N SER A 214 32.82 27.90 42.23
CA SER A 214 33.55 27.08 41.26
C SER A 214 32.68 26.85 40.03
N GLU A 215 33.12 27.46 38.93
CA GLU A 215 32.61 27.22 37.57
C GLU A 215 32.66 25.72 37.25
N SER A 216 31.50 25.17 36.92
CA SER A 216 31.41 24.03 36.03
C SER A 216 30.29 24.31 35.01
N ASP A 217 30.71 24.45 33.75
CA ASP A 217 29.83 24.60 32.59
C ASP A 217 29.00 23.32 32.41
N GLU A 218 27.85 23.22 33.06
CA GLU A 218 26.79 22.31 32.65
C GLU A 218 25.90 23.00 31.61
N VAL A 219 26.11 22.62 30.36
CA VAL A 219 25.25 22.99 29.23
C VAL A 219 23.84 22.46 29.52
N ASN A 220 22.98 23.39 29.91
CA ASN A 220 21.54 23.25 30.12
C ASN A 220 20.85 22.48 28.98
N SER A 221 20.71 21.15 29.13
CA SER A 221 19.96 20.30 28.20
C SER A 221 18.44 20.27 28.49
N ASN A 222 17.98 21.02 29.51
CA ASN A 222 16.56 21.05 29.87
C ASN A 222 15.70 21.93 28.96
N SER A 223 16.30 22.68 28.02
CA SER A 223 15.53 23.51 27.09
C SER A 223 14.78 22.70 26.02
N ASN A 224 15.29 21.53 25.61
CA ASN A 224 14.69 20.76 24.50
C ASN A 224 13.69 19.70 24.95
N HIS A 225 13.68 19.33 26.24
CA HIS A 225 12.80 18.28 26.75
C HIS A 225 11.38 18.80 27.03
N PHE A 226 11.24 20.06 27.44
CA PHE A 226 9.94 20.69 27.62
C PHE A 226 9.20 20.88 26.29
N ASP A 227 9.94 21.15 25.20
CA ASP A 227 9.38 21.35 23.85
C ASP A 227 8.79 20.06 23.26
N PHE A 228 9.40 18.90 23.50
CA PHE A 228 8.93 17.62 22.96
C PHE A 228 7.62 17.15 23.64
N GLN A 229 7.48 17.41 24.94
CA GLN A 229 6.27 17.11 25.71
C GLN A 229 5.08 17.95 25.20
N ASP A 230 5.34 19.21 24.88
CA ASP A 230 4.36 20.16 24.36
C ASP A 230 3.91 19.79 22.93
N GLU A 231 4.82 19.26 22.11
CA GLU A 231 4.51 18.73 20.77
C GLU A 231 3.70 17.43 20.81
N LEU A 232 4.05 16.48 21.69
CA LEU A 232 3.28 15.25 21.87
C LEU A 232 1.85 15.53 22.33
N GLN A 233 1.68 16.50 23.23
CA GLN A 233 0.36 16.88 23.74
C GLN A 233 -0.48 17.60 22.67
N LYS A 234 0.16 18.40 21.81
CA LYS A 234 -0.48 19.00 20.62
C LYS A 234 -0.88 17.94 19.58
N LEU A 235 -0.03 16.94 19.33
CA LEU A 235 -0.32 15.84 18.41
C LEU A 235 -1.49 14.98 18.91
N TYR A 236 -1.52 14.65 20.20
CA TYR A 236 -2.60 13.89 20.82
C TYR A 236 -3.95 14.63 20.71
N PHE A 237 -3.97 15.92 21.05
CA PHE A 237 -5.18 16.76 20.91
C PHE A 237 -5.65 16.88 19.45
N ASN A 238 -4.71 16.98 18.49
CA ASN A 238 -5.02 17.02 17.07
C ASN A 238 -5.60 15.69 16.56
N LEU A 239 -5.08 14.54 17.01
CA LEU A 239 -5.62 13.22 16.71
C LEU A 239 -7.05 13.05 17.24
N GLU A 240 -7.32 13.51 18.46
CA GLU A 240 -8.66 13.46 19.06
C GLU A 240 -9.66 14.35 18.31
N LYS A 241 -9.20 15.52 17.85
CA LYS A 241 -9.99 16.45 17.03
C LYS A 241 -10.24 15.91 15.61
N LEU A 242 -9.28 15.21 15.02
CA LEU A 242 -9.44 14.53 13.73
C LEU A 242 -10.42 13.36 13.85
N SER A 243 -10.29 12.54 14.90
CA SER A 243 -11.24 11.46 15.21
C SER A 243 -12.67 12.00 15.35
N SER A 244 -12.83 13.08 16.10
CA SER A 244 -14.12 13.76 16.30
C SER A 244 -14.72 14.35 15.02
N LYS A 245 -13.90 14.79 14.06
CA LYS A 245 -14.35 15.22 12.73
C LYS A 245 -14.62 14.06 11.77
N ASN A 246 -13.96 12.92 11.98
CA ASN A 246 -14.13 11.73 11.16
C ASN A 246 -15.47 11.03 11.45
N ILE A 247 -16.00 11.12 12.67
CA ILE A 247 -17.32 10.60 13.06
C ILE A 247 -18.47 11.24 12.22
N PRO A 248 -18.62 12.57 12.13
CA PRO A 248 -19.65 13.19 11.28
C PRO A 248 -19.39 12.96 9.78
N LEU A 249 -18.14 12.88 9.33
CA LEU A 249 -17.82 12.51 7.93
C LEU A 249 -18.25 11.08 7.62
N LYS A 250 -17.95 10.11 8.51
CA LYS A 250 -18.38 8.71 8.37
C LYS A 250 -19.90 8.58 8.39
N LYS A 251 -20.58 9.39 9.21
CA LYS A 251 -22.05 9.47 9.24
C LYS A 251 -22.61 10.09 7.96
N LYS A 252 -21.95 11.13 7.41
CA LYS A 252 -22.34 11.79 6.16
C LYS A 252 -22.10 10.90 4.94
N ILE A 253 -20.99 10.15 4.91
CA ILE A 253 -20.72 9.10 3.91
C ILE A 253 -21.77 8.00 4.02
N SER A 254 -22.14 7.57 5.22
CA SER A 254 -23.21 6.58 5.42
C SER A 254 -24.58 7.08 4.94
N CYS A 255 -24.91 8.36 5.12
CA CYS A 255 -26.14 8.96 4.58
C CYS A 255 -26.10 9.06 3.06
N LEU A 256 -24.98 9.52 2.47
CA LEU A 256 -24.82 9.61 1.02
C LEU A 256 -24.84 8.23 0.35
N LEU A 257 -24.33 7.19 0.99
CA LEU A 257 -24.41 5.81 0.50
C LEU A 257 -25.85 5.27 0.53
N ASN A 258 -26.66 5.68 1.51
CA ASN A 258 -28.07 5.32 1.55
C ASN A 258 -28.88 6.08 0.49
N GLU A 259 -28.62 7.37 0.29
CA GLU A 259 -29.23 8.18 -0.77
C GLU A 259 -28.87 7.64 -2.17
N LEU A 260 -27.61 7.25 -2.41
CA LEU A 260 -27.18 6.61 -3.67
C LEU A 260 -27.85 5.26 -3.91
N ASN A 261 -28.13 4.49 -2.85
CA ASN A 261 -28.83 3.21 -2.97
C ASN A 261 -30.34 3.42 -3.24
N GLU A 262 -30.97 4.42 -2.61
CA GLU A 262 -32.36 4.81 -2.90
C GLU A 262 -32.52 5.35 -4.33
N ASP A 263 -31.54 6.12 -4.83
CA ASP A 263 -31.52 6.60 -6.22
C ASP A 263 -31.30 5.46 -7.23
N ASN A 264 -30.48 4.45 -6.91
CA ASN A 264 -30.31 3.25 -7.76
C ASN A 264 -31.58 2.39 -7.81
N GLU A 265 -32.26 2.18 -6.68
CA GLU A 265 -33.55 1.47 -6.66
C GLU A 265 -34.63 2.24 -7.44
N ASN A 266 -34.63 3.57 -7.36
CA ASN A 266 -35.50 4.42 -8.19
C ASN A 266 -35.15 4.34 -9.68
N PHE A 267 -33.87 4.28 -10.06
CA PHE A 267 -33.44 4.13 -11.45
C PHE A 267 -33.88 2.78 -12.04
N GLU A 268 -33.72 1.68 -11.27
CA GLU A 268 -34.22 0.36 -11.68
C GLU A 268 -35.75 0.33 -11.81
N ASN A 269 -36.48 1.05 -10.95
CA ASN A 269 -37.94 1.16 -11.03
C ASN A 269 -38.39 2.06 -12.21
N ILE A 270 -37.61 3.06 -12.58
CA ILE A 270 -37.84 3.90 -13.78
C ILE A 270 -37.55 3.10 -15.07
N GLU A 271 -36.53 2.24 -15.10
CA GLU A 271 -36.31 1.32 -16.22
C GLU A 271 -37.42 0.26 -16.34
N LYS A 272 -37.94 -0.25 -15.21
CA LYS A 272 -39.09 -1.18 -15.20
C LYS A 272 -40.40 -0.52 -15.64
N THR A 273 -40.56 0.79 -15.46
CA THR A 273 -41.76 1.56 -15.86
C THR A 273 -41.66 2.18 -17.26
N LYS A 274 -40.49 2.14 -17.92
CA LYS A 274 -40.30 2.61 -19.32
C LYS A 274 -40.85 1.66 -20.39
N ILE A 275 -41.48 0.55 -20.00
CA ILE A 275 -42.25 -0.32 -20.89
C ILE A 275 -43.73 -0.03 -20.58
N PRO A 276 -44.37 0.91 -21.30
CA PRO A 276 -44.88 0.59 -22.63
C PRO A 276 -44.93 1.79 -23.59
N PHE A 277 -43.79 2.39 -23.99
CA PHE A 277 -43.78 3.30 -25.15
C PHE A 277 -43.59 2.56 -26.49
N GLU A 278 -43.21 1.28 -26.46
CA GLU A 278 -43.11 0.45 -27.67
C GLU A 278 -44.43 -0.18 -28.10
N LYS A 279 -45.46 -0.24 -27.24
CA LYS A 279 -46.79 -0.76 -27.61
C LYS A 279 -47.65 0.25 -28.36
N GLU A 280 -47.52 1.55 -28.09
CA GLU A 280 -48.25 2.59 -28.84
C GLU A 280 -47.71 2.77 -30.27
N ASN A 281 -46.46 2.37 -30.53
CA ASN A 281 -45.86 2.44 -31.86
C ASN A 281 -46.18 1.22 -32.76
N GLU A 282 -46.76 0.15 -32.19
CA GLU A 282 -47.33 -0.95 -32.98
C GLU A 282 -48.78 -0.70 -33.38
N GLU A 283 -49.57 0.04 -32.60
CA GLU A 283 -50.94 0.43 -32.99
C GLU A 283 -50.93 1.45 -34.16
N LEU A 284 -49.89 2.29 -34.26
CA LEU A 284 -49.70 3.19 -35.40
C LEU A 284 -49.25 2.48 -36.69
N LYS A 285 -48.88 1.20 -36.66
CA LYS A 285 -48.58 0.40 -37.86
C LYS A 285 -49.83 -0.23 -38.51
N ILE A 286 -51.01 -0.09 -37.91
CA ILE A 286 -52.26 -0.72 -38.41
C ILE A 286 -53.03 0.20 -39.38
N LEU A 287 -52.68 1.49 -39.51
CA LEU A 287 -53.25 2.36 -40.54
C LEU A 287 -52.58 2.12 -41.91
N LYS A 288 -53.03 1.06 -42.60
CA LYS A 288 -52.82 0.87 -44.04
C LYS A 288 -53.40 2.07 -44.80
N TRP A 289 -52.53 2.88 -45.41
CA TRP A 289 -52.95 3.77 -46.48
C TRP A 289 -53.26 2.96 -47.75
N PRO A 290 -54.36 3.23 -48.47
CA PRO A 290 -54.69 2.50 -49.68
C PRO A 290 -53.68 2.88 -50.77
N LYS A 291 -53.03 1.87 -51.36
CA LYS A 291 -52.42 2.00 -52.67
C LYS A 291 -53.53 1.79 -53.68
N ASP A 292 -53.98 2.86 -54.35
CA ASP A 292 -54.42 2.84 -55.74
C ASP A 292 -54.66 4.27 -56.25
N PHE A 293 -54.17 4.50 -57.47
CA PHE A 293 -54.13 5.70 -58.33
C PHE A 293 -52.98 6.70 -58.13
#